data_AF-A0A916WW26-F1
#
_entry.id   AF-A0A916WW26-F1
#
_cell.length_a   1.000
_cell.length_b   1.000
_cell.length_c   1.000
_cell.angle_alpha   90.00
_cell.angle_beta   90.00
_cell.angle_gamma   90.00
#
_symmetry.space_group_name_H-M   'P 1'
#
loop_
_entity.id
_entity.type
_entity.pdbx_description
1 polymer ?
#
loop_
_entity_poly.entity_id
_entity_poly.type
_entity_poly.pdbx_seq_one_letter_code
_entity_poly.pdbx_strand_id
1 'polypeptide(L)'
;MGIVITVIVVVVVIALIAFVIAGYNKLKRADIRAQEGLGGIDVQLTRRADLIPNLVNTVSGYATHERAVFDEVTAARANAAHAAQSGTIDQKAQADQRLNRAVANVLAVAENYPDLKASANFAALQNELSDTENKLSFARQYYNDTVARLNQLVQTIPWMFFAGMAGVRTREFYRAQEGQQQPPQVRF
;
A
#
# COMPACT_ATOMS: atom_id res chain seq x y z
N MET A 1 15.96 -18.49 55.56
CA MET A 1 15.70 -19.36 54.39
C MET A 1 14.30 -19.16 53.82
N GLY A 2 13.22 -19.39 54.58
CA GLY A 2 11.84 -19.26 54.06
C GLY A 2 11.47 -17.91 53.45
N ILE A 3 11.76 -16.80 54.14
CA ILE A 3 11.46 -15.44 53.66
C ILE A 3 12.21 -15.13 52.34
N VAL A 4 13.47 -15.54 52.24
CA VAL A 4 14.28 -15.32 51.03
C VAL A 4 13.70 -16.07 49.83
N ILE A 5 13.28 -17.33 50.03
CA ILE A 5 12.62 -18.12 49.00
C ILE A 5 11.31 -17.47 48.56
N THR A 6 10.47 -17.01 49.50
CA THR A 6 9.22 -16.33 49.19
C THR A 6 9.45 -15.06 48.37
N VAL A 7 10.45 -14.24 48.75
CA VAL A 7 10.80 -13.02 48.00
C VAL A 7 11.25 -13.37 46.57
N ILE A 8 12.08 -14.39 46.39
CA ILE A 8 12.52 -14.83 45.06
C ILE A 8 11.33 -15.26 44.20
N VAL A 9 10.41 -16.07 44.75
CA VAL A 9 9.21 -16.51 44.02
C VAL A 9 8.36 -15.33 43.59
N VAL A 10 8.12 -14.36 44.48
CA VAL A 10 7.33 -13.15 44.15
C VAL A 10 8.00 -12.35 43.04
N VAL A 11 9.32 -12.15 43.11
CA VAL A 11 10.07 -11.42 42.07
C VAL A 11 9.97 -12.14 40.72
N VAL A 12 10.11 -13.46 40.70
CA VAL A 12 9.99 -14.27 39.47
C VAL A 12 8.58 -14.16 38.89
N VAL A 13 7.54 -14.22 39.72
CA VAL A 13 6.14 -14.07 39.26
C VAL A 13 5.90 -12.69 38.66
N ILE A 14 6.40 -11.62 39.30
CA ILE A 14 6.29 -10.26 38.77
C ILE A 14 7.03 -10.13 37.43
N ALA A 15 8.23 -10.68 37.32
CA ALA A 15 9.00 -10.68 36.07
C ALA A 15 8.28 -11.42 34.94
N LEU A 16 7.66 -12.56 35.23
CA LEU A 16 6.86 -13.32 34.26
C LEU A 16 5.64 -12.52 33.80
N ILE A 17 4.89 -11.90 34.73
CA ILE A 17 3.73 -11.06 34.37
C ILE A 17 4.15 -9.89 33.48
N ALA A 18 5.23 -9.18 33.87
CA ALA A 18 5.76 -8.08 33.08
C ALA A 18 6.18 -8.54 31.66
N PHE A 19 6.77 -9.73 31.55
CA PHE A 19 7.16 -10.31 30.27
C PHE A 19 5.95 -10.62 29.37
N VAL A 20 4.87 -11.19 29.92
CA VAL A 20 3.63 -11.44 29.17
C VAL A 20 3.03 -10.14 28.64
N ILE A 21 2.93 -9.11 29.50
CA ILE A 21 2.41 -7.79 29.12
C ILE A 21 3.27 -7.15 28.02
N ALA A 22 4.60 -7.26 28.13
CA ALA A 22 5.52 -6.74 27.12
C ALA A 22 5.33 -7.46 25.77
N GLY A 23 5.19 -8.78 25.77
CA GLY A 23 4.95 -9.57 24.56
C GLY A 23 3.63 -9.22 23.86
N TYR A 24 2.54 -9.15 24.63
CA TYR A 24 1.22 -8.75 24.13
C TYR A 24 1.26 -7.36 23.46
N ASN A 25 1.82 -6.38 24.15
CA ASN A 25 1.91 -5.01 23.64
C ASN A 25 2.83 -4.90 22.42
N LYS A 26 3.92 -5.68 22.38
CA LYS A 26 4.84 -5.69 21.24
C LYS A 26 4.15 -6.19 19.97
N LEU A 27 3.39 -7.28 20.06
CA LEU A 27 2.62 -7.83 18.93
C LEU A 27 1.51 -6.88 18.50
N LYS A 28 0.71 -6.34 19.43
CA LYS A 28 -0.34 -5.38 19.09
C LYS A 28 0.19 -4.12 18.43
N ARG A 29 1.31 -3.57 18.90
CA ARG A 29 1.96 -2.41 18.26
C ARG A 29 2.43 -2.73 16.85
N ALA A 30 2.97 -3.92 16.61
CA ALA A 30 3.38 -4.32 15.27
C ALA A 30 2.19 -4.49 14.33
N ASP A 31 1.08 -5.03 14.84
CA ASP A 31 -0.16 -5.19 14.07
C ASP A 31 -0.77 -3.83 13.70
N ILE A 32 -0.83 -2.89 14.64
CA ILE A 32 -1.31 -1.52 14.40
C ILE A 32 -0.45 -0.83 13.32
N ARG A 33 0.89 -0.95 13.37
CA ARG A 33 1.77 -0.37 12.35
C ARG A 33 1.53 -0.94 10.95
N ALA A 34 1.25 -2.24 10.85
CA ALA A 34 0.87 -2.85 9.57
C ALA A 34 -0.49 -2.32 9.08
N GLN A 35 -1.44 -2.06 9.98
CA GLN A 35 -2.71 -1.41 9.62
C GLN A 35 -2.50 0.03 9.15
N GLU A 36 -1.67 0.80 9.85
CA GLU A 36 -1.29 2.17 9.46
C GLU A 36 -0.63 2.20 8.08
N GLY A 37 0.29 1.26 7.81
CA GLY A 37 0.93 1.14 6.50
C GLY A 37 -0.08 0.85 5.38
N LEU A 38 -1.06 -0.03 5.63
CA LEU A 38 -2.13 -0.31 4.67
C LEU A 38 -3.02 0.92 4.45
N GLY A 39 -3.37 1.64 5.51
CA GLY A 39 -4.11 2.90 5.41
C GLY A 39 -3.37 3.95 4.60
N GLY A 40 -2.03 4.00 4.69
CA GLY A 40 -1.21 4.87 3.84
C GLY A 40 -1.36 4.55 2.34
N ILE A 41 -1.43 3.27 1.98
CA ILE A 41 -1.71 2.84 0.60
C ILE A 41 -3.10 3.30 0.16
N ASP A 42 -4.11 3.11 1.00
CA ASP A 42 -5.50 3.48 0.69
C ASP A 42 -5.66 4.97 0.42
N VAL A 43 -4.96 5.81 1.20
CA VAL A 43 -4.92 7.26 0.99
C VAL A 43 -4.31 7.61 -0.37
N GLN A 44 -3.17 7.01 -0.74
CA GLN A 44 -2.52 7.34 -2.01
C GLN A 44 -3.30 6.81 -3.22
N LEU A 45 -3.92 5.63 -3.12
CA LEU A 45 -4.81 5.10 -4.17
C LEU A 45 -6.03 6.02 -4.39
N THR A 46 -6.64 6.48 -3.29
CA THR A 46 -7.77 7.40 -3.34
C THR A 46 -7.36 8.73 -3.97
N ARG A 47 -6.25 9.33 -3.50
CA ARG A 47 -5.72 10.58 -4.06
C ARG A 47 -5.46 10.46 -5.56
N ARG A 48 -4.85 9.36 -6.00
CA ARG A 48 -4.61 9.12 -7.43
C ARG A 48 -5.89 9.05 -8.23
N ALA A 49 -6.91 8.35 -7.72
CA ALA A 49 -8.23 8.25 -8.34
C ALA A 49 -8.96 9.62 -8.39
N ASP A 50 -8.74 10.48 -7.41
CA ASP A 50 -9.34 11.83 -7.36
C ASP A 50 -8.75 12.81 -8.37
N LEU A 51 -7.53 12.55 -8.86
CA LEU A 51 -6.91 13.36 -9.92
C LEU A 51 -7.44 13.03 -11.33
N ILE A 52 -8.01 11.85 -11.52
CA ILE A 52 -8.44 11.37 -12.84
C ILE A 52 -9.53 12.24 -13.49
N PRO A 53 -10.57 12.71 -12.78
CA PRO A 53 -11.56 13.60 -13.40
C PRO A 53 -10.93 14.87 -13.97
N ASN A 54 -9.95 15.47 -13.25
CA ASN A 54 -9.24 16.66 -13.74
C ASN A 54 -8.36 16.34 -14.94
N LEU A 55 -7.70 15.18 -14.95
CA LEU A 55 -6.96 14.69 -16.11
C LEU A 55 -7.88 14.54 -17.33
N VAL A 56 -9.00 13.82 -17.18
CA VAL A 56 -9.98 13.59 -18.25
C VAL A 56 -10.53 14.91 -18.77
N ASN A 57 -10.98 15.81 -17.89
CA ASN A 57 -11.49 17.12 -18.31
C ASN A 57 -10.46 17.92 -19.11
N THR A 58 -9.20 17.94 -18.66
CA THR A 58 -8.12 18.67 -19.33
C THR A 58 -7.82 18.08 -20.70
N VAL A 59 -7.68 16.76 -20.82
CA VAL A 59 -7.36 16.09 -22.09
C VAL A 59 -8.54 16.12 -23.06
N SER A 60 -9.77 15.94 -22.57
CA SER A 60 -10.99 15.96 -23.40
C SER A 60 -11.25 17.30 -24.07
N GLY A 61 -10.74 18.41 -23.51
CA GLY A 61 -10.84 19.74 -24.12
C GLY A 61 -10.06 19.87 -25.44
N TYR A 62 -9.06 19.00 -25.66
CA TYR A 62 -8.22 18.99 -26.86
C TYR A 62 -8.45 17.73 -27.71
N ALA A 63 -8.70 16.58 -27.07
CA ALA A 63 -8.81 15.27 -27.73
C ALA A 63 -10.23 14.69 -27.61
N THR A 64 -11.20 15.33 -28.26
CA THR A 64 -12.64 14.97 -28.12
C THR A 64 -13.03 13.62 -28.75
N HIS A 65 -12.21 13.09 -29.67
CA HIS A 65 -12.47 11.84 -30.37
C HIS A 65 -12.02 10.58 -29.58
N GLU A 66 -11.33 10.75 -28.46
CA GLU A 66 -10.68 9.68 -27.69
C GLU A 66 -11.58 9.08 -26.60
N ARG A 67 -12.87 8.93 -26.90
CA ARG A 67 -13.89 8.48 -25.92
C ARG A 67 -13.56 7.15 -25.28
N ALA A 68 -13.07 6.18 -26.05
CA ALA A 68 -12.74 4.86 -25.54
C ALA A 68 -11.66 4.92 -24.44
N VAL A 69 -10.68 5.82 -24.58
CA VAL A 69 -9.61 6.01 -23.59
C VAL A 69 -10.15 6.68 -22.33
N PHE A 70 -11.05 7.66 -22.47
CA PHE A 70 -11.70 8.29 -21.31
C PHE A 70 -12.64 7.36 -20.56
N ASP A 71 -13.35 6.48 -21.25
CA ASP A 71 -14.20 5.47 -20.64
C ASP A 71 -13.36 4.45 -19.87
N GLU A 72 -12.24 3.99 -20.45
CA GLU A 72 -11.32 3.06 -19.80
C GLU A 72 -10.75 3.65 -18.50
N VAL A 73 -10.21 4.88 -18.54
CA VAL A 73 -9.62 5.50 -17.35
C VAL A 73 -10.66 5.83 -16.29
N THR A 74 -11.89 6.17 -16.69
CA THR A 74 -13.00 6.41 -15.77
C THR A 74 -13.44 5.12 -15.07
N ALA A 75 -13.51 4.01 -15.81
CA ALA A 75 -13.80 2.70 -15.23
C ALA A 75 -12.67 2.23 -14.29
N ALA A 76 -11.42 2.41 -14.70
CA ALA A 76 -10.26 2.08 -13.87
C ALA A 76 -10.21 2.91 -12.58
N ARG A 77 -10.54 4.21 -12.66
CA ARG A 77 -10.70 5.09 -11.50
C ARG A 77 -11.74 4.56 -10.52
N ALA A 78 -12.93 4.22 -11.01
CA ALA A 78 -14.01 3.71 -10.16
C ALA A 78 -13.59 2.40 -9.46
N ASN A 79 -12.91 1.51 -10.18
CA ASN A 79 -12.37 0.28 -9.62
C ASN A 79 -11.31 0.55 -8.53
N ALA A 80 -10.36 1.47 -8.77
CA ALA A 80 -9.34 1.86 -7.82
C ALA A 80 -9.92 2.49 -6.55
N ALA A 81 -10.89 3.40 -6.67
CA ALA A 81 -11.57 4.01 -5.54
C ALA A 81 -12.33 2.97 -4.69
N HIS A 82 -13.01 2.02 -5.33
CA HIS A 82 -13.71 0.95 -4.64
C HIS A 82 -12.73 -0.01 -3.91
N ALA A 83 -11.64 -0.40 -4.58
CA ALA A 83 -10.61 -1.25 -4.00
C ALA A 83 -9.88 -0.58 -2.83
N ALA A 84 -9.63 0.73 -2.90
CA ALA A 84 -9.04 1.49 -1.79
C ALA A 84 -9.88 1.43 -0.51
N GLN A 85 -11.22 1.39 -0.62
CA GLN A 85 -12.09 1.37 0.55
C GLN A 85 -12.34 -0.03 1.11
N SER A 86 -12.48 -1.03 0.24
CA SER A 86 -13.02 -2.35 0.64
C SER A 86 -12.30 -3.54 0.03
N GLY A 87 -11.30 -3.30 -0.83
CA GLY A 87 -10.54 -4.36 -1.49
C GLY A 87 -9.56 -5.07 -0.56
N THR A 88 -9.31 -6.33 -0.85
CA THR A 88 -8.14 -7.07 -0.37
C THR A 88 -6.85 -6.47 -0.91
N ILE A 89 -5.69 -6.85 -0.35
CA ILE A 89 -4.36 -6.39 -0.80
C ILE A 89 -4.17 -6.65 -2.30
N ASP A 90 -4.52 -7.85 -2.76
CA ASP A 90 -4.44 -8.23 -4.16
C ASP A 90 -5.39 -7.43 -5.05
N GLN A 91 -6.62 -7.18 -4.59
CA GLN A 91 -7.57 -6.34 -5.35
C GLN A 91 -7.07 -4.90 -5.45
N LYS A 92 -6.51 -4.33 -4.37
CA LYS A 92 -5.88 -3.00 -4.39
C LYS A 92 -4.72 -2.95 -5.39
N ALA A 93 -3.85 -3.96 -5.39
CA ALA A 93 -2.73 -4.04 -6.33
C ALA A 93 -3.18 -4.14 -7.80
N GLN A 94 -4.17 -4.98 -8.09
CA GLN A 94 -4.73 -5.12 -9.43
C GLN A 94 -5.42 -3.85 -9.90
N ALA A 95 -6.19 -3.19 -9.03
CA ALA A 95 -6.90 -1.96 -9.35
C ALA A 95 -5.93 -0.82 -9.68
N ASP A 96 -4.86 -0.68 -8.89
CA ASP A 96 -3.82 0.31 -9.16
C ASP A 96 -3.09 0.04 -10.49
N GLN A 97 -2.75 -1.21 -10.77
CA GLN A 97 -2.08 -1.57 -12.02
C GLN A 97 -2.96 -1.24 -13.25
N ARG A 98 -4.26 -1.51 -13.16
CA ARG A 98 -5.21 -1.13 -14.22
C ARG A 98 -5.30 0.39 -14.37
N LEU A 99 -5.39 1.12 -13.26
CA LEU A 99 -5.40 2.58 -13.28
C LEU A 99 -4.11 3.16 -13.89
N ASN A 100 -2.95 2.63 -13.51
CA ASN A 100 -1.66 3.07 -14.05
C ASN A 100 -1.58 2.90 -15.57
N ARG A 101 -2.05 1.75 -16.09
CA ARG A 101 -2.11 1.50 -17.54
C ARG A 101 -3.06 2.45 -18.25
N ALA A 102 -4.27 2.66 -17.71
CA ALA A 102 -5.23 3.57 -18.31
C ALA A 102 -4.75 5.03 -18.31
N VAL A 103 -4.08 5.46 -17.25
CA VAL A 103 -3.41 6.78 -17.21
C VAL A 103 -2.31 6.85 -18.26
N ALA A 104 -1.48 5.82 -18.41
CA ALA A 104 -0.46 5.79 -19.45
C ALA A 104 -1.05 5.89 -20.87
N ASN A 105 -2.20 5.26 -21.13
CA ASN A 105 -2.92 5.40 -22.40
C ASN A 105 -3.38 6.84 -22.63
N VAL A 106 -3.91 7.52 -21.61
CA VAL A 106 -4.31 8.94 -21.69
C VAL A 106 -3.09 9.84 -21.99
N LEU A 107 -1.94 9.58 -21.35
CA LEU A 107 -0.72 10.34 -21.61
C LEU A 107 -0.18 10.09 -23.02
N ALA A 108 -0.26 8.85 -23.51
CA ALA A 108 0.12 8.51 -24.89
C ALA A 108 -0.78 9.21 -25.93
N VAL A 109 -2.09 9.32 -25.65
CA VAL A 109 -2.99 10.14 -26.47
C VAL A 109 -2.51 11.59 -26.51
N ALA A 110 -2.14 12.17 -25.36
CA ALA A 110 -1.72 13.56 -25.27
C ALA A 110 -0.46 13.88 -26.09
N GLU A 111 0.41 12.90 -26.38
CA GLU A 111 1.58 13.08 -27.26
C GLU A 111 1.19 13.45 -28.70
N ASN A 112 -0.01 13.07 -29.15
CA ASN A 112 -0.52 13.42 -30.48
C ASN A 112 -1.10 14.85 -30.55
N TYR A 113 -1.16 15.58 -29.44
CA TYR A 113 -1.75 16.91 -29.33
C TYR A 113 -0.74 17.93 -28.76
N PRO A 114 0.06 18.59 -29.63
CA PRO A 114 1.13 19.50 -29.20
C PRO A 114 0.66 20.63 -28.27
N ASP A 115 -0.52 21.21 -28.53
CA ASP A 115 -1.08 22.30 -27.71
C ASP A 115 -1.41 21.84 -26.28
N LEU A 116 -1.92 20.61 -26.13
CA LEU A 116 -2.17 20.00 -24.83
C LEU A 116 -0.86 19.71 -24.10
N LYS A 117 0.13 19.18 -24.82
CA LYS A 117 1.47 18.91 -24.27
C LYS A 117 2.15 20.17 -23.74
N ALA A 118 1.93 21.31 -24.41
CA ALA A 118 2.43 22.62 -23.99
C ALA A 118 1.61 23.25 -22.84
N SER A 119 0.46 22.67 -22.49
CA SER A 119 -0.41 23.21 -21.43
C SER A 119 0.22 23.07 -20.05
N ALA A 120 0.39 24.19 -19.36
CA ALA A 120 0.89 24.22 -17.98
C ALA A 120 0.01 23.41 -17.01
N ASN A 121 -1.31 23.41 -17.22
CA ASN A 121 -2.26 22.64 -16.40
C ASN A 121 -2.05 21.13 -16.57
N PHE A 122 -1.83 20.68 -17.81
CA PHE A 122 -1.56 19.27 -18.10
C PHE A 122 -0.20 18.82 -17.54
N ALA A 123 0.83 19.65 -17.67
CA ALA A 123 2.14 19.39 -17.07
C ALA A 123 2.06 19.30 -15.53
N ALA A 124 1.30 20.19 -14.88
CA ALA A 124 1.08 20.14 -13.44
C ALA A 124 0.37 18.84 -13.00
N LEU A 125 -0.66 18.41 -13.72
CA LEU A 125 -1.37 17.15 -13.43
C LEU A 125 -0.47 15.92 -13.59
N GLN A 126 0.37 15.89 -14.62
CA GLN A 126 1.35 14.81 -14.80
C GLN A 126 2.33 14.72 -13.63
N ASN A 127 2.82 15.88 -13.16
CA ASN A 127 3.70 15.93 -11.99
C ASN A 127 2.98 15.43 -10.74
N GLU A 128 1.71 15.82 -10.51
CA GLU A 128 0.97 15.38 -9.34
C GLU A 128 0.66 13.86 -9.37
N LEU A 129 0.37 13.31 -10.54
CA LEU A 129 0.20 11.87 -10.74
C LEU A 129 1.50 11.11 -10.49
N SER A 130 2.62 11.61 -11.01
CA SER A 130 3.97 11.05 -10.79
C SER A 130 4.35 11.08 -9.30
N ASP A 131 4.14 12.21 -8.63
CA ASP A 131 4.38 12.37 -7.20
C ASP A 131 3.52 11.41 -6.36
N THR A 132 2.27 11.19 -6.78
CA THR A 132 1.37 10.27 -6.09
C THR A 132 1.80 8.82 -6.30
N GLU A 133 2.28 8.44 -7.49
CA GLU A 133 2.88 7.11 -7.74
C GLU A 133 4.13 6.89 -6.87
N ASN A 134 5.02 7.90 -6.78
CA ASN A 134 6.20 7.83 -5.93
C ASN A 134 5.81 7.61 -4.46
N LYS A 135 4.84 8.40 -3.95
CA LYS A 135 4.33 8.24 -2.58
C LYS A 135 3.66 6.89 -2.36
N LEU A 136 2.94 6.37 -3.34
CA LEU A 136 2.33 5.05 -3.30
C LEU A 136 3.39 3.94 -3.22
N SER A 137 4.48 4.06 -4.00
CA SER A 137 5.62 3.15 -3.93
C SER A 137 6.25 3.11 -2.54
N PHE A 138 6.49 4.28 -1.93
CA PHE A 138 6.97 4.36 -0.55
C PHE A 138 5.97 3.79 0.46
N ALA A 139 4.67 4.03 0.30
CA ALA A 139 3.65 3.47 1.16
C ALA A 139 3.61 1.94 1.09
N ARG A 140 3.79 1.36 -0.11
CA ARG A 140 3.91 -0.10 -0.32
C ARG A 140 5.14 -0.67 0.38
N GLN A 141 6.29 0.00 0.24
CA GLN A 141 7.50 -0.41 0.93
C GLN A 141 7.31 -0.37 2.45
N TYR A 142 6.81 0.73 2.98
CA TYR A 142 6.56 0.88 4.42
C TYR A 142 5.57 -0.18 4.96
N TYR A 143 4.50 -0.46 4.22
CA TYR A 143 3.59 -1.54 4.57
C TYR A 143 4.30 -2.90 4.60
N ASN A 144 5.09 -3.21 3.57
CA ASN A 144 5.83 -4.46 3.51
C ASN A 144 6.85 -4.59 4.65
N ASP A 145 7.54 -3.52 5.02
CA ASP A 145 8.49 -3.51 6.14
C ASP A 145 7.79 -3.76 7.48
N THR A 146 6.63 -3.14 7.70
CA THR A 146 5.82 -3.34 8.91
C THR A 146 5.23 -4.75 8.98
N VAL A 147 4.77 -5.30 7.84
CA VAL A 147 4.33 -6.69 7.71
C VAL A 147 5.47 -7.68 7.94
N ALA A 148 6.67 -7.43 7.40
CA ALA A 148 7.84 -8.27 7.63
C ALA A 148 8.15 -8.37 9.13
N ARG A 149 8.17 -7.22 9.82
CA ARG A 149 8.39 -7.16 11.26
C ARG A 149 7.28 -7.88 12.04
N LEU A 150 6.02 -7.68 11.67
CA LEU A 150 4.88 -8.36 12.29
C LEU A 150 5.01 -9.88 12.14
N ASN A 151 5.22 -10.35 10.91
CA ASN A 151 5.33 -11.76 10.57
C ASN A 151 6.50 -12.41 11.31
N GLN A 152 7.65 -11.72 11.39
CA GLN A 152 8.80 -12.17 12.17
C GLN A 152 8.43 -12.33 13.65
N LEU A 153 7.74 -11.36 14.27
CA LEU A 153 7.31 -11.48 15.67
C LEU A 153 6.31 -12.61 15.89
N VAL A 154 5.41 -12.85 14.94
CA VAL A 154 4.44 -13.95 15.04
C VAL A 154 5.12 -15.33 14.91
N GLN A 155 6.24 -15.43 14.18
CA GLN A 155 6.91 -16.71 13.89
C GLN A 155 8.14 -17.00 14.76
N THR A 156 8.63 -16.05 15.54
CA THR A 156 9.88 -16.20 16.31
C THR A 156 9.64 -16.29 17.82
N ILE A 157 10.47 -17.08 18.49
CA ILE A 157 10.52 -17.16 19.95
C ILE A 157 11.17 -15.88 20.51
N PRO A 158 10.70 -15.34 21.64
CA PRO A 158 9.61 -15.86 22.49
C PRO A 158 8.21 -15.41 22.07
N TRP A 159 8.08 -14.54 21.08
CA TRP A 159 6.85 -13.81 20.77
C TRP A 159 5.73 -14.69 20.18
N MET A 160 6.08 -15.75 19.45
CA MET A 160 5.13 -16.68 18.84
C MET A 160 4.09 -17.24 19.83
N PHE A 161 4.48 -17.52 21.07
CA PHE A 161 3.57 -18.02 22.11
C PHE A 161 2.48 -17.01 22.52
N PHE A 162 2.70 -15.72 22.28
CA PHE A 162 1.78 -14.65 22.63
C PHE A 162 0.88 -14.24 21.46
N ALA A 163 1.16 -14.68 20.23
CA ALA A 163 0.40 -14.29 19.03
C ALA A 163 -1.09 -14.63 19.13
N GLY A 164 -1.41 -15.85 19.58
CA GLY A 164 -2.79 -16.29 19.79
C GLY A 164 -3.53 -15.45 20.84
N MET A 165 -2.90 -15.19 21.99
CA MET A 165 -3.48 -14.36 23.07
C MET A 165 -3.66 -12.90 22.64
N ALA A 166 -2.74 -12.37 21.83
CA ALA A 166 -2.84 -11.03 21.27
C ALA A 166 -3.86 -10.93 20.12
N GLY A 167 -4.39 -12.05 19.63
CA GLY A 167 -5.24 -12.07 18.43
C GLY A 167 -4.52 -11.52 17.20
N VAL A 168 -3.20 -11.70 17.13
CA VAL A 168 -2.35 -11.21 16.05
C VAL A 168 -1.90 -12.39 15.20
N ARG A 169 -2.03 -12.25 13.88
CA ARG A 169 -1.64 -13.26 12.90
C ARG A 169 -0.72 -12.65 11.85
N THR A 170 -0.08 -13.50 11.06
CA THR A 170 0.67 -13.06 9.90
C THR A 170 -0.23 -12.30 8.92
N ARG A 171 0.32 -11.29 8.26
CA ARG A 171 -0.34 -10.56 7.18
C ARG A 171 0.36 -10.83 5.85
N GLU A 172 -0.38 -10.68 4.76
CA GLU A 172 0.15 -10.80 3.41
C GLU A 172 0.97 -9.55 3.05
N PHE A 173 1.99 -9.74 2.22
CA PHE A 173 2.75 -8.62 1.66
C PHE A 173 1.98 -8.01 0.48
N TYR A 174 2.15 -6.71 0.28
CA TYR A 174 1.73 -6.04 -0.94
C TYR A 174 2.74 -6.38 -2.05
N ARG A 175 2.40 -7.34 -2.90
CA ARG A 175 3.23 -7.75 -4.04
C ARG A 175 2.86 -6.94 -5.29
N ALA A 176 3.86 -6.53 -6.06
CA ALA A 176 3.65 -6.28 -7.48
C ALA A 176 3.42 -7.64 -8.15
N GLN A 177 2.32 -7.82 -8.89
CA GLN A 177 2.02 -9.10 -9.56
C GLN A 177 3.14 -9.53 -10.51
N GLU A 178 3.20 -10.83 -10.75
CA GLU A 178 4.27 -11.69 -11.32
C GLU A 178 4.89 -11.28 -12.70
N GLY A 179 4.55 -10.12 -13.26
CA GLY A 179 5.10 -9.62 -14.53
C GLY A 179 6.46 -8.91 -14.44
N GLN A 180 6.97 -8.62 -13.23
CA GLN A 180 8.29 -7.95 -13.03
C GLN A 180 9.44 -8.92 -12.70
N GLN A 181 9.18 -10.22 -12.59
CA GLN A 181 10.20 -11.21 -12.21
C GLN A 181 10.95 -11.84 -13.40
N GLN A 182 10.62 -11.49 -14.64
CA GLN A 182 11.48 -11.82 -15.78
C GLN A 182 12.38 -10.61 -16.09
N PRO A 183 13.66 -10.62 -15.66
CA PRO A 183 14.61 -9.64 -16.16
C PRO A 183 14.64 -9.72 -17.70
N PRO A 184 14.74 -8.58 -18.41
CA PRO A 184 14.89 -8.60 -19.86
C PRO A 184 16.12 -9.44 -20.21
N GLN A 185 15.93 -10.51 -20.99
CA GLN A 185 17.05 -11.26 -21.55
C GLN A 185 17.73 -10.36 -22.58
N VAL A 186 18.79 -9.68 -22.15
CA VAL A 186 19.68 -8.97 -23.05
C VAL A 186 20.42 -10.02 -23.87
N ARG A 187 19.96 -10.26 -25.09
CA ARG A 187 20.73 -10.97 -26.11
C ARG A 187 21.60 -9.93 -26.80
N PHE A 188 22.91 -10.11 -26.67
CA PHE A 188 23.89 -9.46 -27.54
C PHE A 188 23.84 -10.10 -28.93
#